data_AF-A0A931EDP5-F1
#
_entry.id   AF-A0A931EDP5-F1
#
_cell.length_a   1.000
_cell.length_b   1.000
_cell.length_c   1.000
_cell.angle_alpha   90.00
_cell.angle_beta   90.00
_cell.angle_gamma   90.00
#
_symmetry.space_group_name_H-M   'P 1'
#
loop_
_entity.id
_entity.type
_entity.pdbx_description
1 polymer ?
#
loop_
_entity_poly.entity_id
_entity_poly.type
_entity_poly.pdbx_seq_one_letter_code
_entity_poly.pdbx_strand_id
1 'polypeptide(L)'
;MRTAVHGMPRIGRGRALKRALEGFWAGTVTADQLEGTAASIRRLNWEAATARGVDFVPSNDFSLYDHVLDAALMVGAVPSRFGAGDHPLTLERYFAMARGGDLDGRTVAP
;
A
#
# COMPACT_ATOMS: atom_id res chain seq x y z
N MET A 1 29.96 -7.52 -13.55
CA MET A 1 28.51 -7.55 -13.90
C MET A 1 27.75 -6.95 -12.73
N ARG A 2 26.72 -6.12 -12.96
CA ARG A 2 25.86 -5.57 -11.91
C ARG A 2 24.55 -6.36 -11.82
N THR A 3 23.93 -6.35 -10.66
CA THR A 3 22.72 -7.09 -10.30
C THR A 3 21.58 -6.14 -9.99
N ALA A 4 20.37 -6.50 -10.42
CA ALA A 4 19.17 -5.72 -10.17
C ALA A 4 18.03 -6.62 -9.74
N VAL A 5 17.16 -6.11 -8.87
CA VAL A 5 15.90 -6.73 -8.49
C VAL A 5 14.77 -5.78 -8.90
N HIS A 6 13.72 -6.29 -9.55
CA HIS A 6 12.63 -5.46 -10.07
C HIS A 6 11.48 -5.24 -9.07
N GLY A 7 11.49 -5.96 -7.95
CA GLY A 7 10.52 -5.78 -6.87
C GLY A 7 10.77 -6.76 -5.74
N MET A 8 10.32 -6.40 -4.54
CA MET A 8 10.45 -7.20 -3.33
C MET A 8 9.07 -7.64 -2.82
N PRO A 9 8.94 -8.85 -2.24
CA PRO A 9 7.68 -9.28 -1.64
C PRO A 9 7.23 -8.34 -0.51
N ARG A 10 6.10 -7.68 -0.72
CA ARG A 10 5.52 -6.68 0.20
C ARG A 10 4.84 -7.26 1.45
N ILE A 11 4.51 -8.55 1.45
CA ILE A 11 3.66 -9.14 2.50
C ILE A 11 4.33 -9.18 3.89
N GLY A 12 5.67 -9.08 3.92
CA GLY A 12 6.48 -9.07 5.14
C GLY A 12 6.59 -10.44 5.83
N ARG A 13 7.55 -10.57 6.74
CA ARG A 13 7.79 -11.80 7.52
C ARG A 13 6.52 -12.21 8.27
N GLY A 14 6.19 -13.49 8.16
CA GLY A 14 4.99 -14.05 8.76
C GLY A 14 3.69 -13.41 8.27
N ARG A 15 3.63 -12.74 7.12
CA ARG A 15 2.45 -12.00 6.61
C ARG A 15 2.06 -10.79 7.46
N ALA A 16 3.04 -10.03 7.95
CA ALA A 16 2.81 -8.83 8.77
C ALA A 16 1.87 -7.81 8.10
N LEU A 17 2.04 -7.54 6.80
CA LEU A 17 1.18 -6.58 6.10
C LEU A 17 -0.29 -7.05 6.08
N LYS A 18 -0.54 -8.34 5.82
CA LYS A 18 -1.90 -8.89 5.83
C LYS A 18 -2.60 -8.67 7.17
N ARG A 19 -1.92 -8.98 8.28
CA ARG A 19 -2.50 -8.80 9.62
C ARG A 19 -2.79 -7.34 9.92
N ALA A 20 -1.89 -6.43 9.56
CA ALA A 20 -2.10 -5.00 9.76
C ALA A 20 -3.27 -4.48 8.92
N LEU A 21 -3.40 -4.91 7.67
CA LEU A 21 -4.54 -4.58 6.80
C LEU A 21 -5.87 -5.08 7.37
N GLU A 22 -5.93 -6.36 7.77
CA GLU A 22 -7.13 -6.94 8.37
C GLU A 22 -7.51 -6.23 9.68
N GLY A 23 -6.52 -5.90 10.52
CA GLY A 23 -6.74 -5.12 11.73
C GLY A 23 -7.25 -3.71 11.44
N PHE A 24 -6.73 -3.06 10.39
CA PHE A 24 -7.16 -1.72 9.97
C PHE A 24 -8.61 -1.74 9.49
N TRP A 25 -8.97 -2.70 8.63
CA TRP A 25 -10.37 -2.85 8.17
C TRP A 25 -11.33 -3.25 9.29
N ALA A 26 -10.84 -3.92 10.34
CA ALA A 26 -11.63 -4.23 11.54
C ALA A 26 -11.65 -3.09 12.58
N GLY A 27 -10.96 -1.97 12.34
CA GLY A 27 -10.89 -0.83 13.26
C GLY A 27 -10.03 -1.07 14.51
N THR A 28 -9.23 -2.13 14.54
CA THR A 28 -8.35 -2.49 15.67
C THR A 28 -6.90 -2.02 15.49
N VAL A 29 -6.54 -1.58 14.28
CA VAL A 29 -5.23 -1.01 13.92
C VAL A 29 -5.47 0.38 13.33
N THR A 30 -4.73 1.39 13.80
CA THR A 30 -4.82 2.75 13.28
C THR A 30 -4.06 2.91 11.96
N ALA A 31 -4.33 3.99 11.22
CA ALA A 31 -3.58 4.35 10.01
C ALA A 31 -2.06 4.42 10.27
N ASP A 32 -1.64 5.08 11.36
CA ASP A 32 -0.24 5.20 11.74
C ASP A 32 0.43 3.85 12.04
N GLN A 33 -0.30 2.92 12.65
CA GLN A 33 0.21 1.57 12.94
C GLN A 33 0.35 0.73 11.66
N LEU A 34 -0.59 0.87 10.73
CA LEU A 34 -0.51 0.23 9.42
C LEU A 34 0.69 0.78 8.63
N GLU A 35 0.84 2.11 8.56
CA GLU A 35 1.97 2.77 7.90
C GLU A 35 3.31 2.42 8.56
N GLY A 36 3.36 2.36 9.89
CA GLY A 36 4.54 1.90 10.62
C GLY A 36 4.93 0.46 10.28
N THR A 37 3.94 -0.43 10.16
CA THR A 37 4.18 -1.81 9.69
C THR A 37 4.71 -1.84 8.26
N ALA A 38 4.10 -1.07 7.36
CA ALA A 38 4.52 -0.97 5.96
C ALA A 38 5.95 -0.41 5.82
N ALA A 39 6.28 0.65 6.56
CA ALA A 39 7.61 1.24 6.60
C ALA A 39 8.66 0.26 7.11
N SER A 40 8.35 -0.51 8.16
CA SER A 40 9.24 -1.55 8.68
C SER A 40 9.50 -2.65 7.65
N ILE A 41 8.49 -3.08 6.89
CA ILE A 41 8.66 -4.07 5.83
C ILE A 41 9.55 -3.54 4.71
N ARG A 42 9.31 -2.31 4.21
CA ARG A 42 10.16 -1.69 3.18
C ARG A 42 11.61 -1.62 3.63
N ARG A 43 11.86 -1.12 4.85
CA ARG A 43 13.20 -1.04 5.44
C ARG A 43 13.89 -2.40 5.50
N LEU A 44 13.21 -3.41 6.06
CA LEU A 44 13.77 -4.76 6.18
C LEU A 44 14.06 -5.39 4.81
N ASN A 45 13.22 -5.14 3.80
CA ASN A 45 13.46 -5.61 2.44
C ASN A 45 14.70 -4.95 1.83
N TRP A 46 14.85 -3.63 1.97
CA TRP A 46 16.04 -2.92 1.48
C TRP A 46 17.32 -3.37 2.19
N GLU A 47 17.30 -3.47 3.52
CA GLU A 47 18.44 -4.00 4.30
C GLU A 47 18.82 -5.41 3.83
N ALA A 48 17.82 -6.27 3.60
CA ALA A 48 18.03 -7.64 3.13
C ALA A 48 18.61 -7.72 1.71
N ALA A 49 18.23 -6.81 0.81
CA ALA A 49 18.75 -6.76 -0.56
C ALA A 49 20.19 -6.22 -0.57
N THR A 50 20.45 -5.13 0.15
CA THR A 50 21.79 -4.54 0.28
C THR A 50 22.76 -5.52 0.93
N ALA A 51 22.37 -6.21 1.99
CA ALA A 51 23.20 -7.22 2.66
C ALA A 51 23.55 -8.42 1.75
N ARG A 52 22.77 -8.65 0.67
CA ARG A 52 23.04 -9.69 -0.33
C ARG A 52 23.86 -9.18 -1.52
N GLY A 53 24.29 -7.92 -1.51
CA GLY A 53 25.10 -7.33 -2.58
C GLY A 53 24.33 -6.96 -3.84
N VAL A 54 23.02 -6.71 -3.75
CA VAL A 54 22.23 -6.20 -4.89
C VAL A 54 22.67 -4.77 -5.24
N ASP A 55 23.10 -4.52 -6.47
CA ASP A 55 23.58 -3.20 -6.90
C ASP A 55 22.43 -2.19 -7.09
N PHE A 56 21.29 -2.65 -7.61
CA PHE A 56 20.10 -1.84 -7.84
C PHE A 56 18.89 -2.38 -7.08
N VAL A 57 18.59 -1.72 -5.96
CA VAL A 57 17.46 -2.06 -5.08
C VAL A 57 16.21 -1.27 -5.53
N PRO A 58 15.05 -1.93 -5.71
CA PRO A 58 13.84 -1.27 -6.20
C PRO A 58 13.21 -0.38 -5.14
N SER A 59 12.48 0.63 -5.61
CA SER A 59 11.56 1.46 -4.84
C SER A 59 10.24 1.59 -5.60
N ASN A 60 9.18 2.00 -4.90
CA ASN A 60 7.82 2.08 -5.43
C ASN A 60 7.23 0.73 -5.90
N ASP A 61 7.90 -0.38 -5.59
CA ASP A 61 7.42 -1.75 -5.76
C ASP A 61 6.47 -2.16 -4.64
N PHE A 62 6.61 -1.55 -3.46
CA PHE A 62 5.73 -1.76 -2.33
C PHE A 62 4.38 -1.06 -2.54
N SER A 63 3.31 -1.75 -2.18
CA SER A 63 1.95 -1.22 -2.24
C SER A 63 1.12 -1.75 -1.08
N LEU A 64 0.25 -0.93 -0.50
CA LEU A 64 -0.67 -1.36 0.56
C LEU A 64 -1.74 -2.34 0.02
N TYR A 65 -2.09 -2.26 -1.26
CA TYR A 65 -3.09 -3.15 -1.86
C TYR A 65 -2.76 -3.58 -3.29
N ASP A 66 -2.55 -2.66 -4.22
CA ASP A 66 -2.14 -2.95 -5.60
C ASP A 66 -1.37 -1.76 -6.20
N HIS A 67 -0.16 -2.03 -6.70
CA HIS A 67 0.68 -1.04 -7.39
C HIS A 67 0.03 -0.42 -8.64
N VAL A 68 -0.91 -1.10 -9.33
CA VAL A 68 -1.64 -0.49 -10.46
C VAL A 68 -2.64 0.54 -9.97
N LEU A 69 -3.31 0.27 -8.83
CA LEU A 69 -4.14 1.27 -8.16
C LEU A 69 -3.28 2.46 -7.72
N ASP A 70 -2.11 2.21 -7.10
CA ASP A 70 -1.20 3.28 -6.69
C ASP A 70 -0.79 4.17 -7.88
N ALA A 71 -0.50 3.56 -9.04
CA ALA A 71 -0.18 4.28 -10.26
C ALA A 71 -1.38 5.11 -10.78
N ALA A 72 -2.59 4.56 -10.74
CA ALA A 72 -3.80 5.30 -11.11
C ALA A 72 -4.01 6.54 -10.23
N LEU A 73 -3.78 6.41 -8.92
CA LEU A 73 -3.89 7.53 -7.97
C LEU A 73 -2.82 8.58 -8.18
N MET A 74 -1.59 8.16 -8.51
CA MET A 74 -0.47 9.05 -8.78
C MET A 74 -0.76 10.02 -9.95
N VAL A 75 -1.52 9.56 -10.96
CA VAL A 75 -1.91 10.39 -12.11
C VAL A 75 -3.29 11.04 -11.95
N GLY A 76 -3.91 10.93 -10.78
CA GLY A 76 -5.23 11.51 -10.50
C GLY A 76 -6.38 10.81 -11.21
N ALA A 77 -6.20 9.56 -11.66
CA ALA A 77 -7.26 8.75 -12.28
C ALA A 77 -8.23 8.18 -11.22
N VAL A 78 -8.82 9.08 -10.42
CA VAL A 78 -9.78 8.75 -9.36
C VAL A 78 -11.20 8.90 -9.89
N PRO A 79 -12.02 7.83 -9.91
CA PRO A 79 -13.41 7.93 -10.30
C PRO A 79 -14.20 8.80 -9.30
N SER A 80 -15.05 9.69 -9.81
CA SER A 80 -15.82 10.66 -9.00
C SER A 80 -16.65 10.03 -7.87
N ARG A 81 -17.05 8.77 -8.00
CA ARG A 81 -17.78 8.01 -6.95
C ARG A 81 -16.98 7.84 -5.66
N PHE A 82 -15.65 7.87 -5.72
CA PHE A 82 -14.76 7.77 -4.56
C PHE A 82 -14.30 9.13 -4.03
N GLY A 83 -14.78 10.21 -4.64
CA GLY A 83 -14.37 11.59 -4.39
C GLY A 83 -14.07 12.30 -5.71
N ALA A 84 -14.48 13.56 -5.81
CA ALA A 84 -14.10 14.47 -6.89
C ALA A 84 -13.51 15.75 -6.27
N GLY A 85 -12.49 16.34 -6.89
CA GLY A 85 -11.89 17.61 -6.42
C GLY A 85 -10.90 17.46 -5.25
N ASP A 86 -10.98 18.39 -4.28
CA ASP A 86 -9.99 18.66 -3.22
C ASP A 86 -10.04 17.69 -2.01
N HIS A 87 -10.72 16.56 -2.13
CA HIS A 87 -10.81 15.62 -1.01
C HIS A 87 -9.45 14.95 -0.76
N PRO A 88 -8.95 14.92 0.49
CA PRO A 88 -7.72 14.23 0.79
C PRO A 88 -7.86 12.74 0.47
N LEU A 89 -6.84 12.18 -0.19
CA LEU A 89 -6.74 10.76 -0.44
C LEU A 89 -6.41 10.05 0.88
N THR A 90 -7.44 9.64 1.62
CA THR A 90 -7.29 8.87 2.86
C THR A 90 -7.12 7.38 2.57
N LEU A 91 -6.64 6.61 3.56
CA LEU A 91 -6.52 5.15 3.44
C LEU A 91 -7.88 4.46 3.24
N GLU A 92 -8.95 5.00 3.83
CA GLU A 92 -10.31 4.49 3.65
C GLU A 92 -10.75 4.63 2.20
N ARG A 93 -10.52 5.81 1.57
CA ARG A 93 -10.83 6.01 0.14
C ARG A 93 -9.95 5.14 -0.75
N TYR A 94 -8.65 5.04 -0.43
CA TYR A 94 -7.71 4.16 -1.11
C TYR A 94 -8.23 2.71 -1.15
N PHE A 95 -8.59 2.15 0.01
CA PHE A 95 -9.09 0.77 0.07
C PHE A 95 -10.49 0.64 -0.54
N ALA A 96 -11.35 1.64 -0.44
CA ALA A 96 -12.67 1.59 -1.08
C ALA A 96 -12.57 1.43 -2.60
N MET A 97 -11.58 2.04 -3.26
CA MET A 97 -11.32 1.82 -4.69
C MET A 97 -10.88 0.38 -5.00
N ALA A 98 -10.25 -0.28 -4.05
CA ALA A 98 -9.70 -1.62 -4.26
C ALA A 98 -10.69 -2.75 -3.94
N ARG A 99 -11.58 -2.53 -2.96
CA ARG A 99 -12.47 -3.58 -2.43
C ARG A 99 -13.90 -3.13 -2.13
N GLY A 100 -14.25 -1.89 -2.48
CA GLY A 100 -15.52 -1.28 -2.12
C GLY A 100 -15.59 -0.99 -0.62
N GLY A 101 -16.74 -0.49 -0.19
CA GLY A 101 -17.01 -0.20 1.21
C GLY A 101 -18.01 0.94 1.37
N ASP A 102 -18.09 1.49 2.57
CA ASP A 102 -18.92 2.66 2.84
C ASP A 102 -18.04 3.91 2.96
N LEU A 103 -18.32 4.91 2.13
CA LEU A 103 -17.70 6.22 2.15
C LEU A 103 -18.76 7.29 2.33
N ASP A 104 -18.61 8.14 3.34
CA ASP A 104 -19.52 9.26 3.64
C ASP A 104 -21.00 8.83 3.73
N GLY A 105 -21.25 7.66 4.33
CA GLY A 105 -22.60 7.08 4.46
C GLY A 105 -23.18 6.47 3.18
N ARG A 106 -22.36 6.28 2.14
CA ARG A 106 -22.78 5.66 0.87
C ARG A 106 -21.94 4.43 0.57
N THR A 107 -22.60 3.35 0.19
CA THR A 107 -21.92 2.16 -0.32
C THR A 107 -21.35 2.41 -1.71
N VAL A 108 -20.08 2.12 -1.89
CA VAL A 108 -19.34 2.24 -3.16
C VAL A 108 -18.78 0.88 -3.56
N ALA A 109 -18.93 0.54 -4.84
CA ALA A 109 -18.31 -0.62 -5.45
C ALA A 109 -16.95 -0.22 -6.07
N PRO A 110 -15.95 -1.14 -6.08
CA PRO A 110 -14.64 -0.94 -6.72
C PRO A 110 -14.74 -0.29 -8.10
#